data_AF-A0A453GPL1-F1
#
_entry.id   AF-A0A453GPL1-F1
#
_cell.length_a   1.000
_cell.length_b   1.000
_cell.length_c   1.000
_cell.angle_alpha   90.00
_cell.angle_beta   90.00
_cell.angle_gamma   90.00
#
_symmetry.space_group_name_H-M   'P 1'
#
loop_
_entity.id
_entity.type
_entity.pdbx_description
1 polymer ?
#
loop_
_entity_poly.entity_id
_entity_poly.type
_entity_poly.pdbx_seq_one_letter_code
_entity_poly.pdbx_strand_id
1 'polypeptide(L)'
;SKHDVYVMQNYSVRHWWSLLRRGKEVLNVACPNQDMQGGRPLYRVKISTMTVKDNLLAAGGFHGELICNASHRRSISRSAASSVPHT
;
A
#
# COMPACT_ATOMS: atom_id res chain seq x y z
N SER A 1 7.25 14.52 9.57
CA SER A 1 6.88 15.75 10.30
C SER A 1 5.59 15.51 11.09
N LYS A 2 5.39 16.16 12.24
CA LYS A 2 4.23 15.96 13.13
C LYS A 2 2.87 16.28 12.45
N HIS A 3 2.89 16.96 11.30
CA HIS A 3 1.70 17.45 10.60
C HIS A 3 1.54 16.86 9.19
N ASP A 4 2.19 15.71 8.95
CA ASP A 4 2.03 14.94 7.72
C ASP A 4 0.81 14.03 7.87
N VAL A 5 -0.13 14.13 6.93
CA VAL A 5 -1.32 13.27 6.90
C VAL A 5 -1.20 12.33 5.70
N TYR A 6 -1.48 11.04 5.92
CA TYR A 6 -1.54 10.05 4.85
C TYR A 6 -3.01 9.67 4.63
N VAL A 7 -3.50 9.86 3.41
CA VAL A 7 -4.89 9.60 3.06
C VAL A 7 -4.95 8.57 1.94
N MET A 8 -5.83 7.58 2.08
CA MET A 8 -6.17 6.67 1.00
C MET A 8 -7.37 7.24 0.24
N GLN A 9 -7.21 7.54 -1.05
CA GLN A 9 -8.30 7.95 -1.93
C GLN A 9 -8.09 7.39 -3.34
N ASN A 10 -9.16 6.84 -3.94
CA ASN A 10 -9.14 6.29 -5.30
C ASN A 10 -7.98 5.33 -5.56
N TYR A 11 -7.76 4.36 -4.66
CA TYR A 11 -6.66 3.38 -4.73
C TYR A 11 -5.26 4.00 -4.70
N SER A 12 -5.14 5.25 -4.27
CA SER A 12 -3.87 5.97 -4.13
C SER A 12 -3.68 6.42 -2.70
N VAL A 13 -2.47 6.18 -2.17
CA VAL A 13 -2.03 6.79 -0.91
C VAL A 13 -1.37 8.10 -1.24
N ARG A 14 -1.91 9.19 -0.68
CA ARG A 14 -1.36 10.53 -0.79
C ARG A 14 -0.78 10.97 0.55
N HIS A 15 0.44 11.49 0.49
CA HIS A 15 1.05 12.25 1.57
C HIS A 15 0.64 13.71 1.42
N TRP A 16 -0.02 14.24 2.44
CA TRP A 16 -0.46 15.62 2.54
C TRP A 16 0.42 16.39 3.50
N TRP A 17 1.13 17.39 2.97
CA TRP A 17 1.85 18.36 3.78
C TRP A 17 0.89 19.45 4.22
N SER A 18 0.50 19.45 5.50
CA SER A 18 -0.39 20.48 6.04
C SER A 18 0.22 21.88 5.92
N LEU A 19 1.53 22.00 6.13
CA LEU A 19 2.28 23.26 6.03
C LEU A 19 2.29 23.83 4.61
N LEU A 20 2.44 22.98 3.59
CA LEU A 20 2.50 23.40 2.19
C LEU A 20 1.14 23.36 1.50
N ARG A 21 0.09 22.90 2.21
CA ARG A 21 -1.26 22.62 1.69
C ARG A 21 -1.22 21.85 0.36
N ARG A 22 -0.26 20.92 0.25
CA ARG A 22 0.02 20.18 -0.99
C ARG A 22 0.02 18.68 -0.70
N GLY A 23 -0.64 17.93 -1.58
CA GLY A 23 -0.59 16.48 -1.60
C GLY A 23 0.34 15.94 -2.68
N LYS A 24 1.02 14.82 -2.41
CA LYS A 24 1.76 14.03 -3.40
C LYS A 24 1.34 12.57 -3.30
N GLU A 25 1.09 11.94 -4.44
CA GLU A 25 0.88 10.48 -4.49
C GLU A 25 2.19 9.77 -4.13
N VAL A 26 2.12 8.86 -3.16
CA VAL A 26 3.27 8.07 -2.70
C VAL A 26 3.15 6.59 -3.10
N LEU A 27 1.93 6.08 -3.28
CA LEU A 27 1.67 4.70 -3.69
C LEU A 27 0.37 4.59 -4.48
N ASN A 28 0.42 3.92 -5.64
CA ASN A 28 -0.77 3.53 -6.40
C ASN A 28 -1.01 2.03 -6.23
N VAL A 29 -2.14 1.68 -5.62
CA VAL A 29 -2.57 0.31 -5.31
C VAL A 29 -3.30 -0.35 -6.49
N ALA A 30 -3.85 0.43 -7.42
CA ALA A 30 -4.57 -0.09 -8.58
C ALA A 30 -3.64 -0.69 -9.65
N CYS A 31 -2.37 -0.27 -9.66
CA CYS A 31 -1.39 -0.69 -10.63
C CYS A 31 -0.02 -0.81 -9.95
N PRO A 32 0.32 -1.95 -9.33
CA PRO A 32 1.63 -2.14 -8.71
C PRO A 32 2.78 -2.31 -9.72
N ASN A 33 2.61 -1.83 -10.96
CA ASN A 33 3.44 -2.13 -12.13
C ASN A 33 4.69 -1.25 -12.27
N GLN A 34 5.55 -1.13 -11.26
CA GLN A 34 6.85 -0.50 -11.55
C GLN A 34 8.11 -1.19 -11.03
N ASP A 35 8.01 -2.33 -10.36
CA ASP A 35 9.23 -3.12 -10.09
C ASP A 35 8.98 -4.59 -9.73
N MET A 36 7.99 -5.21 -10.39
CA MET A 36 7.76 -6.64 -10.22
C MET A 36 8.65 -7.45 -11.16
N GLN A 37 9.90 -7.70 -10.76
CA GLN A 37 10.58 -8.94 -11.17
C GLN A 37 9.79 -10.12 -10.58
N GLY A 38 8.84 -10.67 -11.36
CA GLY A 38 8.19 -11.96 -11.09
C GLY A 38 6.83 -11.97 -10.40
N GLY A 39 6.19 -10.81 -10.15
CA GLY A 39 4.88 -10.74 -9.50
C GLY A 39 3.70 -10.63 -10.49
N ARG A 40 2.67 -11.47 -10.32
CA ARG A 40 1.41 -11.38 -11.10
C ARG A 40 0.69 -10.06 -10.79
N PRO A 41 0.09 -9.38 -11.78
CA PRO A 41 -0.64 -8.13 -11.56
C PRO A 41 -1.73 -8.36 -10.51
N LEU A 42 -1.65 -7.62 -9.40
CA LEU A 42 -2.73 -7.57 -8.42
C LEU A 42 -3.85 -6.72 -9.01
N TYR A 43 -4.97 -7.36 -9.35
CA TYR A 43 -6.19 -6.65 -9.69
C TYR A 43 -6.66 -5.84 -8.47
N ARG A 44 -7.16 -4.62 -8.71
CA ARG A 44 -7.70 -3.63 -7.73
C ARG A 44 -7.83 -4.16 -6.29
N VAL A 45 -6.75 -4.02 -5.50
CA VAL A 45 -6.75 -4.41 -4.09
C VAL A 45 -7.58 -3.39 -3.30
N LYS A 46 -8.61 -3.86 -2.60
CA LYS A 46 -9.32 -3.06 -1.61
C LYS A 46 -8.49 -3.03 -0.34
N ILE A 47 -8.10 -1.84 0.11
CA ILE A 47 -7.31 -1.67 1.34
C ILE A 47 -8.26 -1.60 2.54
N SER A 48 -8.02 -2.44 3.54
CA SER A 48 -8.72 -2.44 4.83
C SER A 48 -7.94 -1.72 5.92
N THR A 49 -6.60 -1.71 5.82
CA THR A 49 -5.71 -1.19 6.86
C THR A 49 -4.47 -0.55 6.24
N MET A 50 -3.95 0.51 6.87
CA MET A 50 -2.75 1.20 6.43
C MET A 50 -1.97 1.72 7.63
N THR A 51 -0.64 1.67 7.57
CA THR A 51 0.25 2.26 8.58
C THR A 51 1.44 2.93 7.92
N VAL A 52 1.93 4.00 8.55
CA VAL A 52 3.12 4.73 8.12
C VAL A 52 4.04 4.97 9.31
N LYS A 53 5.29 4.56 9.17
CA LYS A 53 6.32 4.75 10.19
C LYS A 53 7.68 4.91 9.52
N ASP A 54 8.48 5.89 9.91
CA ASP A 54 9.88 6.06 9.45
C ASP A 54 10.05 5.96 7.91
N ASN A 55 9.12 6.57 7.16
CA ASN A 55 9.06 6.52 5.68
C ASN A 55 8.77 5.14 5.06
N LEU A 56 8.36 4.18 5.89
CA LEU A 56 7.77 2.91 5.48
C LEU A 56 6.24 3.05 5.49
N LEU A 57 5.62 2.85 4.34
CA LEU A 57 4.18 2.72 4.17
C LEU A 57 3.85 1.24 3.98
N ALA A 58 2.95 0.71 4.80
CA ALA A 58 2.39 -0.63 4.61
C ALA A 58 0.87 -0.56 4.54
N ALA A 59 0.27 -1.32 3.62
CA ALA A 59 -1.17 -1.40 3.43
C ALA A 59 -1.62 -2.85 3.30
N GLY A 60 -2.65 -3.22 4.07
CA GLY A 60 -3.27 -4.53 4.09
C GLY A 60 -4.58 -4.54 3.30
N GLY A 61 -4.79 -5.58 2.50
CA GLY A 61 -6.03 -5.81 1.75
C GLY A 61 -7.01 -6.75 2.45
N PHE A 62 -8.23 -6.83 1.92
CA PHE A 62 -9.31 -7.66 2.47
C PHE A 62 -9.07 -9.18 2.35
N HIS A 63 -8.19 -9.63 1.45
CA HIS A 63 -7.93 -11.05 1.18
C HIS A 63 -6.50 -11.47 1.56
N GLY A 64 -5.86 -10.75 2.50
CA GLY A 64 -4.50 -11.06 2.93
C GLY A 64 -3.40 -10.48 2.04
N GLU A 65 -3.71 -9.48 1.21
CA GLU A 65 -2.72 -8.73 0.47
C GLU A 65 -1.90 -7.83 1.40
N LEU A 66 -0.58 -7.75 1.20
CA LEU A 66 0.29 -6.80 1.91
C LEU A 66 1.16 -6.03 0.90
N ILE A 67 0.99 -4.71 0.89
CA ILE A 67 1.73 -3.80 0.00
C ILE A 67 2.64 -2.95 0.86
N CYS A 68 3.94 -3.00 0.61
CA CYS A 68 4.93 -2.19 1.33
C CYS A 68 5.68 -1.27 0.36
N ASN A 69 5.80 -0.01 0.73
CA ASN A 69 6.61 0.99 0.06
C ASN A 69 7.55 1.61 1.09
N ALA A 70 8.82 1.21 1.07
CA ALA A 70 9.86 1.95 1.75
C ALA A 70 10.43 2.96 0.76
N SER A 71 10.75 4.18 1.23
CA SER A 71 11.44 5.21 0.41
C SER A 71 12.72 4.73 -0.29
N HIS A 72 13.27 3.56 0.10
CA HIS A 72 14.44 2.92 -0.52
C HIS A 72 14.13 1.64 -1.32
N ARG A 73 12.94 1.03 -1.19
CA ARG A 73 12.56 -0.22 -1.87
C ARG A 73 11.06 -0.47 -1.77
N ARG A 74 10.39 -0.63 -2.91
CA ARG A 74 9.00 -1.12 -2.98
C ARG A 74 9.00 -2.64 -3.01
N SER A 75 8.21 -3.28 -2.15
CA SER A 75 8.05 -4.74 -2.15
C SER A 75 6.62 -5.09 -1.79
N ILE A 76 6.01 -5.96 -2.59
CA ILE A 76 4.64 -6.44 -2.37
C ILE A 76 4.72 -7.91 -2.03
N SER A 77 4.15 -8.30 -0.90
CA SER A 77 4.13 -9.67 -0.41
C SER A 77 2.68 -10.14 -0.28
N ARG A 78 2.38 -11.38 -0.70
CA ARG A 78 1.08 -12.00 -0.42
C ARG A 78 1.27 -13.01 0.69
N SER A 79 0.53 -12.89 1.79
CA SER A 79 0.39 -13.95 2.78
C SER A 79 -0.89 -14.71 2.48
N ALA A 80 -0.77 -15.92 1.92
CA ALA A 80 -1.91 -16.83 1.84
C ALA A 80 -2.14 -17.44 3.22
N ALA A 81 -3.26 -17.11 3.87
CA ALA A 81 -3.76 -17.97 4.94
C ALA A 81 -4.31 -19.22 4.28
N SER A 82 -3.74 -20.38 4.58
CA SER A 82 -4.30 -21.68 4.19
C SER A 82 -5.69 -21.79 4.83
N SER A 83 -6.74 -21.60 4.03
CA SER A 83 -8.07 -22.05 4.40
C SER A 83 -8.06 -23.58 4.31
N VAL A 84 -8.14 -24.23 5.46
CA VAL A 84 -8.33 -25.68 5.57
C VAL A 84 -9.66 -26.01 4.85
N PRO A 85 -9.67 -26.91 3.85
CA PRO A 85 -10.91 -27.30 3.22
C PRO A 85 -11.75 -28.09 4.23
N HIS A 86 -12.94 -27.57 4.56
CA HIS A 86 -13.96 -28.36 5.22
C HIS A 86 -14.47 -29.40 4.23
N THR A 87 -14.33 -30.67 4.58
CA THR A 87 -14.90 -31.84 3.89
C THR A 87 -16.39 -31.94 4.19
#